data_AF-A0A351KBL6-F1
#
_entry.id   AF-A0A351KBL6-F1
#
_cell.length_a   1.000
_cell.length_b   1.000
_cell.length_c   1.000
_cell.angle_alpha   90.00
_cell.angle_beta   90.00
_cell.angle_gamma   90.00
#
_symmetry.space_group_name_H-M   'P 1'
#
loop_
_entity.id
_entity.type
_entity.pdbx_description
1 polymer ?
#
loop_
_entity_poly.entity_id
_entity_poly.type
_entity_poly.pdbx_seq_one_letter_code
_entity_poly.pdbx_strand_id
1 'polypeptide(L)'
;MLVVAGRVVLETTLPPSRSERTSMENESRKANTAADRAEITEVMRRIVAGDPAAVVTFMDRFGHRVRFVVRRILEDMGRLDVRDDIDELHGLVTDACLVVTDRAAGWSPDGALPWTWAYLAIRAKVGQVVGHRVVELEESLMDDHDTGPPVTVLDEPASDGFIRLACRDPYVRLLIDSLRTVSSTRDYEVVLDYVVQKSNGDPSPSQTVATMYDVSSANVRQIFSRTRRRLLAAIDEDPDGLGPLLEIWWLAA
;
A
#
# COMPACT_ATOMS: atom_id res chain seq x y z
N MET A 1 -28.77 -70.50 29.58
CA MET A 1 -28.14 -71.01 28.34
C MET A 1 -28.60 -70.09 27.21
N LEU A 2 -27.65 -69.44 26.53
CA LEU A 2 -27.76 -68.46 25.42
C LEU A 2 -28.45 -67.11 25.70
N VAL A 3 -27.62 -66.13 26.08
CA VAL A 3 -27.85 -64.69 25.90
C VAL A 3 -27.30 -64.32 24.52
N VAL A 4 -28.16 -63.86 23.61
CA VAL A 4 -27.74 -63.28 22.31
C VAL A 4 -27.62 -61.77 22.49
N ALA A 5 -26.37 -61.31 22.56
CA ALA A 5 -26.03 -59.90 22.73
C ALA A 5 -26.25 -59.13 21.42
N GLY A 6 -27.25 -58.25 21.40
CA GLY A 6 -27.37 -57.19 20.41
C GLY A 6 -26.26 -56.16 20.62
N ARG A 7 -25.32 -56.07 19.68
CA ARG A 7 -24.24 -55.07 19.71
C ARG A 7 -24.68 -53.90 18.83
N VAL A 8 -25.07 -52.80 19.47
CA VAL A 8 -25.22 -51.50 18.81
C VAL A 8 -23.82 -51.01 18.44
N VAL A 9 -23.52 -50.93 17.14
CA VAL A 9 -22.29 -50.29 16.64
C VAL A 9 -22.55 -48.79 16.68
N LEU A 10 -22.03 -48.13 17.70
CA LEU A 10 -21.93 -46.68 17.72
C LEU A 10 -20.81 -46.31 16.74
N GLU A 11 -21.15 -45.74 15.58
CA GLU A 11 -20.19 -45.02 14.74
C GLU A 11 -19.66 -43.84 15.56
N THR A 12 -18.52 -44.03 16.19
CA THR A 12 -17.77 -42.95 16.82
C THR A 12 -17.22 -42.09 15.70
N THR A 13 -17.93 -41.01 15.35
CA THR A 13 -17.41 -39.97 14.46
C THR A 13 -16.18 -39.36 15.14
N LEU A 14 -14.98 -39.79 14.73
CA LEU A 14 -13.72 -39.27 15.22
C LEU A 14 -13.68 -37.76 14.93
N PRO A 15 -13.38 -36.89 15.91
CA PRO A 15 -13.33 -35.46 15.67
C PRO A 15 -12.25 -35.12 14.63
N PRO A 16 -12.50 -34.14 13.74
CA PRO A 16 -11.61 -33.83 12.64
C PRO A 16 -10.22 -33.44 13.12
N SER A 17 -9.21 -33.98 12.45
CA SER A 17 -7.80 -33.70 12.69
C SER A 17 -7.50 -32.20 12.54
N ARG A 18 -6.35 -31.75 13.08
CA ARG A 18 -5.96 -30.33 13.00
C ARG A 18 -5.82 -29.84 11.54
N SER A 19 -5.36 -30.71 10.64
CA SER A 19 -5.25 -30.44 9.19
C SER A 19 -6.61 -30.33 8.50
N GLU A 20 -7.58 -31.16 8.88
CA GLU A 20 -8.94 -31.09 8.35
C GLU A 20 -9.64 -29.81 8.82
N ARG A 21 -9.45 -29.43 10.09
CA ARG A 21 -9.97 -28.15 10.61
C ARG A 21 -9.39 -26.94 9.87
N THR A 22 -8.09 -26.93 9.57
CA THR A 22 -7.49 -25.82 8.81
C THR A 22 -7.92 -25.81 7.33
N SER A 23 -8.13 -26.97 6.70
CA SER A 23 -8.70 -27.03 5.34
C SER A 23 -10.14 -26.52 5.31
N MET A 24 -10.98 -26.95 6.25
CA MET A 24 -12.38 -26.52 6.35
C MET A 24 -12.48 -25.00 6.63
N GLU A 25 -11.60 -24.45 7.45
CA GLU A 25 -11.56 -23.01 7.72
C GLU A 25 -11.13 -22.20 6.48
N ASN A 26 -10.14 -22.70 5.73
CA ASN A 26 -9.70 -22.06 4.48
C ASN A 26 -10.76 -22.14 3.38
N GLU A 27 -11.48 -23.25 3.26
CA GLU A 27 -12.61 -23.39 2.33
C GLU A 27 -13.76 -22.46 2.70
N SER A 28 -14.12 -22.39 3.98
CA SER A 28 -15.14 -21.46 4.49
C SER A 28 -14.77 -20.00 4.22
N ARG A 29 -13.49 -19.64 4.40
CA ARG A 29 -12.98 -18.28 4.12
C ARG A 29 -13.01 -17.94 2.62
N LYS A 30 -12.65 -18.91 1.76
CA LYS A 30 -12.76 -18.76 0.30
C LYS A 30 -14.22 -18.59 -0.14
N ALA A 31 -15.14 -19.40 0.41
CA ALA A 31 -16.56 -19.29 0.12
C ALA A 31 -17.13 -17.92 0.52
N ASN A 32 -16.78 -17.41 1.71
CA ASN A 32 -17.18 -16.07 2.14
C ASN A 32 -16.63 -14.96 1.22
N THR A 33 -15.39 -15.10 0.75
CA THR A 33 -14.78 -14.12 -0.17
C THR A 33 -15.48 -14.11 -1.54
N ALA A 34 -15.87 -15.29 -2.03
CA ALA A 34 -16.61 -15.41 -3.30
C ALA A 34 -18.04 -14.84 -3.16
N ALA A 35 -18.71 -15.07 -2.03
CA ALA A 35 -20.01 -14.50 -1.73
C ALA A 35 -19.95 -12.96 -1.63
N ASP A 36 -18.97 -12.41 -0.89
CA ASP A 36 -18.74 -10.96 -0.79
C ASP A 36 -18.50 -10.35 -2.18
N ARG A 37 -17.77 -11.05 -3.07
CA ARG A 37 -17.53 -10.60 -4.45
C ARG A 37 -18.81 -10.60 -5.30
N ALA A 38 -19.65 -11.62 -5.17
CA ALA A 38 -20.93 -11.66 -5.88
C ALA A 38 -21.87 -10.54 -5.38
N GLU A 39 -21.92 -10.33 -4.07
CA GLU A 39 -22.73 -9.28 -3.44
C GLU A 39 -22.31 -7.88 -3.90
N ILE A 40 -21.01 -7.55 -3.85
CA ILE A 40 -20.54 -6.23 -4.32
C ILE A 40 -20.76 -6.04 -5.82
N THR A 41 -20.65 -7.10 -6.61
CA THR A 41 -20.90 -7.04 -8.06
C THR A 41 -22.34 -6.64 -8.35
N GLU A 42 -23.30 -7.24 -7.65
CA GLU A 42 -24.72 -6.90 -7.82
C GLU A 42 -25.02 -5.47 -7.33
N VAL A 43 -24.44 -5.07 -6.20
CA VAL A 43 -24.59 -3.69 -5.69
C VAL A 43 -24.06 -2.67 -6.70
N MET A 44 -22.85 -2.87 -7.23
CA MET A 44 -22.26 -1.98 -8.24
C MET A 44 -23.08 -1.96 -9.53
N ARG A 45 -23.61 -3.11 -9.97
CA ARG A 45 -24.50 -3.18 -11.15
C ARG A 45 -25.78 -2.35 -10.95
N ARG A 46 -26.41 -2.42 -9.77
CA ARG A 46 -27.58 -1.59 -9.43
C ARG A 46 -27.26 -0.10 -9.37
N ILE A 47 -26.09 0.26 -8.85
CA ILE A 47 -25.61 1.66 -8.85
C ILE A 47 -25.50 2.18 -10.30
N VAL A 48 -24.91 1.40 -11.21
CA VAL A 48 -24.82 1.76 -12.64
C VAL A 48 -26.20 1.90 -13.28
N ALA A 49 -27.17 1.09 -12.84
CA ALA A 49 -28.56 1.20 -13.26
C ALA A 49 -29.30 2.42 -12.67
N GLY A 50 -28.65 3.23 -11.83
CA GLY A 50 -29.19 4.45 -11.25
C GLY A 50 -30.07 4.22 -10.01
N ASP A 51 -29.96 3.07 -9.34
CA ASP A 51 -30.71 2.77 -8.12
C ASP A 51 -30.11 3.49 -6.88
N PRO A 52 -30.79 4.50 -6.30
CA PRO A 52 -30.25 5.23 -5.16
C PRO A 52 -30.13 4.37 -3.89
N ALA A 53 -30.98 3.35 -3.72
CA ALA A 53 -30.91 2.46 -2.57
C ALA A 53 -29.67 1.56 -2.61
N ALA A 54 -29.13 1.31 -3.80
CA ALA A 54 -27.89 0.54 -3.96
C ALA A 54 -26.66 1.32 -3.45
N VAL A 55 -26.66 2.66 -3.55
CA VAL A 55 -25.62 3.51 -2.97
C VAL A 55 -25.62 3.42 -1.43
N VAL A 56 -26.81 3.46 -0.81
CA VAL A 56 -26.95 3.27 0.65
C VAL A 56 -26.49 1.87 1.06
N THR A 57 -26.91 0.85 0.29
CA THR A 57 -26.49 -0.54 0.53
C THR A 57 -24.96 -0.67 0.46
N PHE A 58 -24.31 -0.02 -0.51
CA PHE A 58 -22.86 0.00 -0.62
C PHE A 58 -22.19 0.61 0.63
N MET A 59 -22.68 1.75 1.09
CA MET A 59 -22.15 2.43 2.27
C MET A 59 -22.31 1.58 3.53
N ASP A 60 -23.50 1.04 3.79
CA ASP A 60 -23.78 0.26 5.00
C ASP A 60 -22.99 -1.06 5.02
N ARG A 61 -22.92 -1.74 3.87
CA ARG A 61 -22.32 -3.07 3.78
C ARG A 61 -20.81 -3.02 3.63
N PHE A 62 -20.30 -2.14 2.77
CA PHE A 62 -18.89 -2.12 2.35
C PHE A 62 -18.13 -0.86 2.79
N GLY A 63 -18.79 0.13 3.42
CA GLY A 63 -18.15 1.35 3.91
C GLY A 63 -16.98 1.09 4.87
N HIS A 64 -17.05 0.00 5.66
CA HIS A 64 -15.93 -0.40 6.51
C HIS A 64 -14.65 -0.73 5.71
N ARG A 65 -14.76 -1.27 4.49
CA ARG A 65 -13.61 -1.54 3.61
C ARG A 65 -13.02 -0.25 3.04
N VAL A 66 -13.89 0.68 2.65
CA VAL A 66 -13.49 2.03 2.20
C VAL A 66 -12.81 2.77 3.35
N ARG A 67 -13.32 2.65 4.58
CA ARG A 67 -12.70 3.20 5.79
C ARG A 67 -11.26 2.75 6.00
N PHE A 68 -10.94 1.48 5.76
CA PHE A 68 -9.55 1.01 5.83
C PHE A 68 -8.65 1.72 4.80
N VAL A 69 -9.16 1.96 3.59
CA VAL A 69 -8.43 2.69 2.54
C VAL A 69 -8.20 4.15 2.95
N VAL A 70 -9.25 4.84 3.42
CA VAL A 70 -9.17 6.24 3.87
C VAL A 70 -8.21 6.41 5.05
N ARG A 71 -8.28 5.52 6.06
CA ARG A 71 -7.34 5.55 7.19
C ARG A 71 -5.89 5.44 6.74
N ARG A 72 -5.60 4.50 5.84
CA ARG A 72 -4.25 4.34 5.29
C ARG A 72 -3.79 5.58 4.52
N ILE A 73 -4.67 6.20 3.74
CA ILE A 73 -4.35 7.43 3.02
C ILE A 73 -4.00 8.57 4.00
N LEU A 74 -4.76 8.72 5.09
CA LEU A 74 -4.49 9.74 6.11
C LEU A 74 -3.17 9.47 6.85
N GLU A 75 -2.83 8.22 7.12
CA GLU A 75 -1.54 7.80 7.67
C GLU A 75 -0.39 8.16 6.71
N ASP A 76 -0.52 7.81 5.43
CA ASP A 76 0.46 8.14 4.39
C ASP A 76 0.62 9.67 4.21
N MET A 77 -0.41 10.45 4.51
CA MET A 77 -0.39 11.93 4.47
C MET A 77 0.08 12.57 5.79
N GLY A 78 0.36 11.77 6.83
CA GLY A 78 0.74 12.27 8.15
C GLY A 78 -0.38 13.00 8.91
N ARG A 79 -1.64 12.82 8.51
CA ARG A 79 -2.84 13.45 9.10
C ARG A 79 -3.51 12.54 10.14
N LEU A 80 -2.72 12.16 11.14
CA LEU A 80 -3.20 11.32 12.25
C LEU A 80 -4.26 12.04 13.09
N ASP A 81 -4.21 13.37 13.14
CA ASP A 81 -5.23 14.24 13.75
C ASP A 81 -6.62 13.98 13.16
N VAL A 82 -6.74 13.93 11.83
CA VAL A 82 -8.00 13.67 11.13
C VAL A 82 -8.38 12.19 11.16
N ARG A 83 -7.39 11.29 11.16
CA ARG A 83 -7.64 9.85 11.26
C ARG A 83 -8.27 9.47 12.61
N ASP A 84 -7.83 10.15 13.68
CA ASP A 84 -8.23 9.84 15.05
C ASP A 84 -9.49 10.61 15.47
N ASP A 85 -9.89 11.64 14.72
CA ASP A 85 -11.22 12.24 14.77
C ASP A 85 -12.26 11.36 14.05
N ILE A 86 -13.23 10.86 14.81
CA ILE A 86 -14.23 9.90 14.33
C ILE A 86 -15.19 10.56 13.33
N ASP A 87 -15.60 11.81 13.57
CA ASP A 87 -16.61 12.50 12.77
C ASP A 87 -16.01 12.93 11.42
N GLU A 88 -14.79 13.48 11.45
CA GLU A 88 -14.02 13.82 10.25
C GLU A 88 -13.74 12.57 9.40
N LEU A 89 -13.27 11.48 10.03
CA LEU A 89 -13.04 10.23 9.32
C LEU A 89 -14.34 9.68 8.71
N HIS A 90 -15.47 9.76 9.42
CA HIS A 90 -16.76 9.29 8.91
C HIS A 90 -17.22 10.12 7.69
N GLY A 91 -17.04 11.44 7.73
CA GLY A 91 -17.30 12.33 6.59
C GLY A 91 -16.45 11.95 5.37
N LEU A 92 -15.14 11.72 5.56
CA LEU A 92 -14.25 11.32 4.48
C LEU A 92 -14.57 9.95 3.90
N VAL A 93 -15.03 9.01 4.72
CA VAL A 93 -15.48 7.69 4.24
C VAL A 93 -16.73 7.83 3.40
N THR A 94 -17.67 8.69 3.79
CA THR A 94 -18.88 8.99 3.01
C THR A 94 -18.48 9.57 1.64
N ASP A 95 -17.62 10.57 1.62
CA ASP A 95 -17.09 11.17 0.40
C ASP A 95 -16.34 10.16 -0.49
N ALA A 96 -15.55 9.27 0.10
CA ALA A 96 -14.84 8.22 -0.61
C ALA A 96 -15.79 7.17 -1.19
N CYS A 97 -16.87 6.84 -0.49
CA CYS A 97 -17.92 5.96 -1.02
C CYS A 97 -18.59 6.58 -2.25
N LEU A 98 -18.93 7.87 -2.19
CA LEU A 98 -19.50 8.60 -3.32
C LEU A 98 -18.56 8.61 -4.53
N VAL A 99 -17.25 8.82 -4.31
CA VAL A 99 -16.23 8.73 -5.36
C VAL A 99 -16.25 7.39 -6.08
N VAL A 100 -16.45 6.29 -5.35
CA VAL A 100 -16.56 4.94 -5.92
C VAL A 100 -17.84 4.79 -6.72
N THR A 101 -18.98 5.21 -6.16
CA THR A 101 -20.29 5.04 -6.81
C THR A 101 -20.44 5.90 -8.06
N ASP A 102 -19.92 7.14 -8.06
CA ASP A 102 -19.92 8.03 -9.22
C ASP A 102 -19.12 7.46 -10.41
N ARG A 103 -18.16 6.58 -10.11
CA ARG A 103 -17.29 5.94 -11.10
C ARG A 103 -17.70 4.50 -11.39
N ALA A 104 -18.81 4.02 -10.85
CA ALA A 104 -19.20 2.61 -10.90
C ALA A 104 -19.25 2.04 -12.33
N ALA A 105 -19.62 2.84 -13.32
CA ALA A 105 -19.69 2.42 -14.73
C ALA A 105 -18.33 2.01 -15.33
N GLY A 106 -17.22 2.52 -14.78
CA GLY A 106 -15.86 2.19 -15.24
C GLY A 106 -15.23 1.00 -14.52
N TRP A 107 -15.91 0.44 -13.52
CA TRP A 107 -15.41 -0.69 -12.73
C TRP A 107 -15.79 -2.03 -13.37
N SER A 108 -14.87 -3.01 -13.32
CA SER A 108 -15.09 -4.36 -13.83
C SER A 108 -15.18 -5.39 -12.70
N PRO A 109 -16.18 -6.30 -12.71
CA PRO A 109 -16.38 -7.30 -11.67
C PRO A 109 -15.29 -8.38 -11.63
N ASP A 110 -14.53 -8.56 -12.71
CA ASP A 110 -13.41 -9.51 -12.77
C ASP A 110 -12.10 -8.87 -12.29
N GLY A 111 -12.07 -7.54 -12.13
CA GLY A 111 -10.89 -6.77 -11.75
C GLY A 111 -10.66 -6.68 -10.24
N ALA A 112 -9.93 -5.64 -9.84
CA ALA A 112 -9.74 -5.28 -8.43
C ALA A 112 -11.08 -4.88 -7.77
N LEU A 113 -11.18 -4.98 -6.44
CA LEU A 113 -12.36 -4.54 -5.70
C LEU A 113 -12.59 -3.02 -5.89
N PRO A 114 -13.84 -2.52 -5.78
CA PRO A 114 -14.18 -1.14 -6.14
C PRO A 114 -13.29 -0.08 -5.46
N TRP A 115 -13.05 -0.22 -4.16
CA TRP A 115 -12.21 0.70 -3.39
C TRP A 115 -10.70 0.60 -3.70
N THR A 116 -10.23 -0.57 -4.15
CA THR A 116 -8.85 -0.75 -4.60
C THR A 116 -8.66 -0.15 -5.99
N TRP A 117 -9.60 -0.40 -6.90
CA TRP A 117 -9.62 0.19 -8.23
C TRP A 117 -9.72 1.72 -8.18
N ALA A 118 -10.58 2.26 -7.32
CA ALA A 118 -10.77 3.69 -7.15
C ALA A 118 -9.73 4.36 -6.23
N TYR A 119 -8.69 3.65 -5.77
CA TYR A 119 -7.76 4.13 -4.75
C TYR A 119 -7.21 5.54 -5.05
N LEU A 120 -6.76 5.80 -6.27
CA LEU A 120 -6.20 7.10 -6.65
C LEU A 120 -7.26 8.22 -6.63
N ALA A 121 -8.49 7.92 -7.04
CA ALA A 121 -9.58 8.87 -6.99
C ALA A 121 -10.01 9.18 -5.55
N ILE A 122 -10.03 8.16 -4.67
CA ILE A 122 -10.27 8.32 -3.24
C ILE A 122 -9.16 9.17 -2.62
N ARG A 123 -7.89 8.88 -2.92
CA ARG A 123 -6.73 9.64 -2.43
C ARG A 123 -6.79 11.11 -2.84
N ALA A 124 -7.14 11.38 -4.10
CA ALA A 124 -7.29 12.75 -4.59
C ALA A 124 -8.41 13.50 -3.84
N LYS A 125 -9.57 12.86 -3.63
CA LYS A 125 -10.68 13.45 -2.89
C LYS A 125 -10.33 13.71 -1.42
N VAL A 126 -9.68 12.75 -0.75
CA VAL A 126 -9.20 12.93 0.64
C VAL A 126 -8.21 14.09 0.72
N GLY A 127 -7.23 14.14 -0.20
CA GLY A 127 -6.25 15.24 -0.24
C GLY A 127 -6.89 16.60 -0.50
N GLN A 128 -7.93 16.67 -1.33
CA GLN A 128 -8.68 17.90 -1.58
C GLN A 128 -9.40 18.42 -0.33
N VAL A 129 -10.00 17.53 0.47
CA VAL A 129 -10.79 17.91 1.66
C VAL A 129 -9.87 18.26 2.83
N VAL A 130 -8.87 17.42 3.06
CA VAL A 130 -8.03 17.50 4.26
C VAL A 130 -6.86 18.48 4.07
N GLY A 131 -6.38 18.64 2.84
CA GLY A 131 -5.13 19.35 2.55
C GLY A 131 -3.89 18.62 3.08
N HIS A 132 -2.71 19.15 2.77
CA HIS A 132 -1.46 18.72 3.40
C HIS A 132 -1.33 19.35 4.79
N ARG A 133 -0.68 18.68 5.75
CA ARG A 133 -0.37 19.28 7.04
C ARG A 133 0.47 20.54 6.83
N VAL A 134 -0.09 21.70 7.16
CA VAL A 134 0.64 22.97 7.21
C VAL A 134 1.08 23.16 8.66
N VAL A 135 2.38 23.24 8.90
CA VAL A 135 2.92 23.71 10.17
C VAL A 135 3.19 25.20 9.98
N GLU A 136 2.67 26.04 10.88
CA GLU A 136 3.02 27.46 10.87
C GLU A 136 4.54 27.60 11.03
N LEU A 137 5.14 28.42 10.17
CA LEU A 137 6.56 28.71 10.25
C LEU A 137 6.80 29.47 11.57
N GLU A 138 7.53 28.86 12.50
CA GLU A 138 7.80 29.50 13.79
C GLU A 138 8.78 30.67 13.58
N GLU A 139 8.37 31.90 13.88
CA GLU A 139 9.23 33.10 13.71
C GLU A 139 10.52 33.02 14.54
N SER A 140 10.56 32.20 15.60
CA SER A 140 11.75 31.93 16.42
C SER A 140 12.86 31.17 15.67
N LEU A 141 12.53 30.52 14.55
CA LEU A 141 13.49 29.88 13.63
C LEU A 141 14.05 30.87 12.60
N MET A 142 13.55 32.11 12.59
CA MET A 142 14.05 33.22 11.77
C MET A 142 15.00 34.14 12.54
N ASP A 143 15.59 33.68 13.65
CA ASP A 143 16.77 34.34 14.16
C ASP A 143 17.82 34.33 13.03
N ASP A 144 18.48 35.48 12.85
CA ASP A 144 19.43 35.83 11.79
C ASP A 144 20.72 34.99 11.91
N HIS A 145 20.56 33.66 11.88
CA HIS A 145 21.62 32.73 11.63
C HIS A 145 22.11 33.04 10.24
N ASP A 146 23.30 33.67 10.18
CA ASP A 146 24.21 33.75 9.04
C ASP A 146 23.79 32.71 8.01
N THR A 147 22.94 33.15 7.09
CA THR A 147 22.31 32.26 6.13
C THR A 147 23.47 31.93 5.23
N GLY A 148 24.14 30.82 5.55
CA GLY A 148 25.15 30.24 4.69
C GLY A 148 24.61 30.30 3.27
N PRO A 149 25.49 30.52 2.27
CA PRO A 149 25.09 30.84 0.91
C PRO A 149 23.93 29.95 0.50
N PRO A 150 22.89 30.51 -0.16
CA PRO A 150 21.65 29.79 -0.46
C PRO A 150 22.04 28.39 -0.89
N VAL A 151 21.50 27.37 -0.21
CA VAL A 151 21.68 25.99 -0.66
C VAL A 151 21.15 25.99 -2.06
N THR A 152 22.06 26.09 -3.03
CA THR A 152 21.78 25.76 -4.40
C THR A 152 21.26 24.34 -4.27
N VAL A 153 19.96 24.14 -4.46
CA VAL A 153 19.45 22.81 -4.79
C VAL A 153 20.04 22.57 -6.17
N LEU A 154 21.32 22.19 -6.17
CA LEU A 154 21.90 21.49 -7.29
C LEU A 154 20.95 20.33 -7.53
N ASP A 155 20.70 20.02 -8.79
CA ASP A 155 20.07 18.77 -9.26
C ASP A 155 21.00 17.60 -8.84
N GLU A 156 21.29 17.48 -7.55
CA GLU A 156 22.08 16.42 -6.96
C GLU A 156 21.15 15.21 -6.90
N PRO A 157 21.52 14.10 -7.56
CA PRO A 157 20.75 12.88 -7.46
C PRO A 157 20.62 12.48 -5.98
N ALA A 158 19.49 11.89 -5.58
CA ALA A 158 19.27 11.51 -4.18
C ALA A 158 20.41 10.65 -3.61
N SER A 159 21.14 9.93 -4.47
CA SER A 159 22.35 9.18 -4.13
C SER A 159 23.37 9.99 -3.35
N ASP A 160 23.55 11.29 -3.61
CA ASP A 160 24.54 12.09 -2.89
C ASP A 160 24.12 12.30 -1.43
N GLY A 161 22.83 12.52 -1.19
CA GLY A 161 22.24 12.53 0.15
C GLY A 161 22.42 11.19 0.87
N PHE A 162 22.11 10.08 0.18
CA PHE A 162 22.28 8.74 0.74
C PHE A 162 23.75 8.38 0.98
N ILE A 163 24.70 8.81 0.15
CA ILE A 163 26.14 8.58 0.34
C ILE A 163 26.62 9.33 1.59
N ARG A 164 26.22 10.60 1.77
CA ARG A 164 26.56 11.36 2.99
C ARG A 164 25.98 10.70 4.25
N LEU A 165 24.78 10.11 4.15
CA LEU A 165 24.16 9.41 5.26
C LEU A 165 24.79 8.04 5.52
N ALA A 166 25.16 7.30 4.47
CA ALA A 166 25.89 6.05 4.57
C ALA A 166 27.22 6.21 5.32
N CYS A 167 27.86 7.38 5.29
CA CYS A 167 29.05 7.66 6.10
C CYS A 167 28.78 7.64 7.62
N ARG A 168 27.52 7.81 8.07
CA ARG A 168 27.13 7.96 9.48
C ARG A 168 26.19 6.86 9.96
N ASP A 169 25.40 6.29 9.07
CA ASP A 169 24.39 5.28 9.36
C ASP A 169 24.79 3.92 8.72
N PRO A 170 25.09 2.90 9.54
CA PRO A 170 25.44 1.56 9.04
C PRO A 170 24.34 0.88 8.22
N TYR A 171 23.07 1.17 8.51
CA TYR A 171 21.93 0.58 7.80
C TYR A 171 21.80 1.17 6.39
N VAL A 172 22.00 2.48 6.27
CA VAL A 172 22.03 3.15 4.96
C VAL A 172 23.25 2.73 4.15
N ARG A 173 24.39 2.51 4.80
CA ARG A 173 25.59 1.95 4.15
C ARG A 173 25.32 0.57 3.58
N LEU A 174 24.72 -0.33 4.37
CA LEU A 174 24.34 -1.67 3.94
C LEU A 174 23.46 -1.63 2.68
N LEU A 175 22.46 -0.74 2.66
CA LEU A 175 21.59 -0.56 1.50
C LEU A 175 22.38 -0.13 0.25
N ILE A 176 23.24 0.89 0.37
CA ILE A 176 23.99 1.44 -0.77
C ILE A 176 25.00 0.43 -1.31
N ASP A 177 25.72 -0.26 -0.44
CA ASP A 177 26.70 -1.27 -0.86
C ASP A 177 26.03 -2.47 -1.53
N SER A 178 24.86 -2.89 -1.02
CA SER A 178 24.08 -3.97 -1.62
C SER A 178 23.54 -3.57 -3.00
N LEU A 179 23.01 -2.35 -3.13
CA LEU A 179 22.53 -1.82 -4.40
C LEU A 179 23.63 -1.72 -5.47
N ARG A 180 24.82 -1.25 -5.08
CA ARG A 180 26.01 -1.17 -5.94
C ARG A 180 26.51 -2.54 -6.38
N THR A 181 26.30 -3.56 -5.56
CA THR A 181 26.67 -4.94 -5.90
C THR A 181 25.74 -5.53 -6.96
N VAL A 182 24.44 -5.24 -6.89
CA VAL A 182 23.43 -5.89 -7.75
C VAL A 182 23.05 -5.08 -9.01
N SER A 183 23.52 -3.84 -9.13
CA SER A 183 23.13 -2.95 -10.22
C SER A 183 24.23 -1.96 -10.60
N SER A 184 24.09 -1.34 -11.78
CA SER A 184 25.01 -0.30 -12.22
C SER A 184 24.84 0.97 -11.38
N THR A 185 25.84 1.86 -11.41
CA THR A 185 25.77 3.15 -10.71
C THR A 185 24.49 3.90 -11.05
N ARG A 186 24.24 4.09 -12.35
CA ARG A 186 23.02 4.74 -12.84
C ARG A 186 21.74 4.06 -12.36
N ASP A 187 21.70 2.72 -12.37
CA ASP A 187 20.48 1.98 -12.04
C ASP A 187 20.11 2.09 -10.56
N TYR A 188 21.10 2.07 -9.64
CA TYR A 188 20.77 2.27 -8.24
C TYR A 188 20.39 3.72 -7.94
N GLU A 189 21.02 4.70 -8.60
CA GLU A 189 20.66 6.12 -8.46
C GLU A 189 19.21 6.34 -8.88
N VAL A 190 18.81 5.80 -10.05
CA VAL A 190 17.42 5.80 -10.53
C VAL A 190 16.47 5.16 -9.52
N VAL A 191 16.87 4.07 -8.86
CA VAL A 191 16.04 3.41 -7.83
C VAL A 191 15.88 4.30 -6.61
N LEU A 192 16.95 4.93 -6.12
CA LEU A 192 16.91 5.82 -4.97
C LEU A 192 16.01 7.02 -5.24
N ASP A 193 16.18 7.69 -6.38
CA ASP A 193 15.31 8.81 -6.75
C ASP A 193 13.86 8.37 -6.91
N TYR A 194 13.61 7.22 -7.52
CA TYR A 194 12.26 6.69 -7.66
C TYR A 194 11.59 6.39 -6.30
N VAL A 195 12.33 5.84 -5.34
CA VAL A 195 11.84 5.59 -3.97
C VAL A 195 11.64 6.89 -3.21
N VAL A 196 12.52 7.88 -3.38
CA VAL A 196 12.37 9.21 -2.79
C VAL A 196 11.13 9.91 -3.32
N GLN A 197 10.93 9.95 -4.65
CA GLN A 197 9.72 10.54 -5.23
C GLN A 197 8.45 9.87 -4.73
N LYS A 198 8.44 8.52 -4.61
CA LYS A 198 7.32 7.80 -4.00
C LYS A 198 7.09 8.19 -2.54
N SER A 199 8.16 8.30 -1.76
CA SER A 199 8.09 8.69 -0.33
C SER A 199 7.59 10.14 -0.17
N ASN A 200 7.93 11.01 -1.12
CA ASN A 200 7.46 12.39 -1.19
C ASN A 200 6.02 12.53 -1.69
N GLY A 201 5.35 11.42 -2.03
CA GLY A 201 3.98 11.42 -2.50
C GLY A 201 3.79 11.87 -3.95
N ASP A 202 4.85 11.85 -4.77
CA ASP A 202 4.76 12.14 -6.21
C ASP A 202 3.70 11.22 -6.87
N PRO A 203 2.68 11.78 -7.56
CA PRO A 203 1.64 11.00 -8.23
C PRO A 203 2.15 10.25 -9.49
N SER A 204 3.32 10.59 -10.01
CA SER A 204 3.92 10.00 -11.22
C SER A 204 5.45 9.87 -11.12
N PRO A 205 5.97 9.13 -10.13
CA PRO A 205 7.40 9.05 -9.82
C PRO A 205 8.24 8.53 -10.98
N SER A 206 7.71 7.61 -11.80
CA SER A 206 8.41 7.14 -13.00
C SER A 206 8.53 8.19 -14.10
N GLN A 207 7.61 9.16 -14.18
CA GLN A 207 7.69 10.26 -15.15
C GLN A 207 8.68 11.33 -14.66
N THR A 208 8.64 11.66 -13.38
CA THR A 208 9.57 12.60 -12.76
C THR A 208 11.02 12.13 -12.90
N VAL A 209 11.29 10.88 -12.53
CA VAL A 209 12.63 10.27 -12.66
C VAL A 209 13.03 10.06 -14.13
N ALA A 210 12.07 9.79 -15.01
CA ALA A 210 12.35 9.71 -16.45
C ALA A 210 12.94 11.02 -16.99
N THR A 211 12.39 12.15 -16.56
CA THR A 211 12.89 13.49 -16.90
C THR A 211 14.29 13.72 -16.31
N MET A 212 14.53 13.35 -15.04
CA MET A 212 15.83 13.53 -14.37
C MET A 212 16.98 12.80 -15.07
N TYR A 213 16.72 11.62 -15.64
CA TYR A 213 17.74 10.74 -16.21
C TYR A 213 17.72 10.67 -17.74
N ASP A 214 16.89 11.48 -18.40
CA ASP A 214 16.63 11.45 -19.84
C ASP A 214 16.36 10.01 -20.37
N VAL A 215 15.39 9.34 -19.75
CA VAL A 215 14.95 7.98 -20.12
C VAL A 215 13.43 7.90 -20.20
N SER A 216 12.90 6.82 -20.74
CA SER A 216 11.45 6.59 -20.69
C SER A 216 10.98 6.14 -19.29
N SER A 217 9.76 6.51 -18.91
CA SER A 217 9.15 6.05 -17.65
C SER A 217 8.93 4.53 -17.61
N ALA A 218 8.78 3.88 -18.77
CA ALA A 218 8.79 2.43 -18.87
C ALA A 218 10.16 1.83 -18.48
N ASN A 219 11.25 2.48 -18.91
CA ASN A 219 12.60 2.08 -18.52
C ASN A 219 12.82 2.25 -17.00
N VAL A 220 12.38 3.35 -16.39
CA VAL A 220 12.47 3.56 -14.93
C VAL A 220 11.78 2.42 -14.16
N ARG A 221 10.55 2.05 -14.54
CA ARG A 221 9.83 0.92 -13.92
C ARG A 221 10.56 -0.40 -14.09
N GLN A 222 11.18 -0.60 -15.26
CA GLN A 222 11.95 -1.80 -15.55
C GLN A 222 13.23 -1.88 -14.73
N ILE A 223 13.97 -0.77 -14.60
CA ILE A 223 15.15 -0.65 -13.73
C ILE A 223 14.76 -0.98 -12.29
N PHE A 224 13.74 -0.33 -11.75
CA PHE A 224 13.25 -0.61 -10.39
C PHE A 224 12.89 -2.08 -10.19
N SER A 225 12.10 -2.67 -11.09
CA SER A 225 11.70 -4.09 -10.98
C SER A 225 12.91 -5.04 -11.02
N ARG A 226 13.88 -4.79 -11.90
CA ARG A 226 15.08 -5.64 -12.04
C ARG A 226 15.99 -5.52 -10.84
N THR A 227 16.32 -4.30 -10.42
CA THR A 227 17.21 -4.06 -9.28
C THR A 227 16.60 -4.60 -8.00
N ARG A 228 15.30 -4.36 -7.75
CA ARG A 228 14.57 -4.94 -6.62
C ARG A 228 14.65 -6.47 -6.60
N ARG A 229 14.40 -7.13 -7.75
CA ARG A 229 14.45 -8.60 -7.85
C ARG A 229 15.85 -9.14 -7.54
N ARG A 230 16.90 -8.49 -8.03
CA ARG A 230 18.28 -8.89 -7.74
C ARG A 230 18.65 -8.67 -6.28
N LEU A 231 18.19 -7.57 -5.68
CA LEU A 231 18.45 -7.30 -4.26
C LEU A 231 17.75 -8.32 -3.35
N LEU A 232 16.50 -8.70 -3.68
CA LEU A 232 15.82 -9.78 -2.97
C LEU A 232 16.53 -11.13 -3.12
N ALA A 233 17.00 -11.46 -4.32
CA ALA A 233 17.79 -12.68 -4.53
C ALA A 233 19.11 -12.66 -3.72
N ALA A 234 19.78 -11.52 -3.62
CA ALA A 234 20.97 -11.37 -2.78
C ALA A 234 20.65 -11.54 -1.28
N ILE A 235 19.49 -11.03 -0.82
CA ILE A 235 19.02 -11.23 0.55
C ILE A 235 18.72 -12.72 0.82
N ASP A 236 18.14 -13.43 -0.16
CA ASP A 236 17.89 -14.87 -0.05
C ASP A 236 19.21 -15.68 0.02
N GLU A 237 20.28 -15.21 -0.63
CA GLU A 237 21.61 -15.82 -0.62
C GLU A 237 22.39 -15.53 0.68
N ASP A 238 22.23 -14.33 1.27
CA ASP A 238 22.86 -13.91 2.53
C ASP A 238 21.84 -13.30 3.51
N PRO A 239 20.99 -14.12 4.13
CA PRO A 239 19.94 -13.64 5.03
C PRO A 239 20.50 -13.07 6.33
N ASP A 240 21.66 -13.55 6.80
CA ASP A 240 22.27 -13.08 8.05
C ASP A 240 22.91 -11.69 7.87
N GLY A 241 23.52 -11.42 6.72
CA GLY A 241 24.15 -10.13 6.41
C GLY A 241 23.17 -9.08 5.89
N LEU A 242 22.23 -9.48 5.02
CA LEU A 242 21.34 -8.55 4.31
C LEU A 242 19.89 -8.55 4.81
N GLY A 243 19.52 -9.49 5.70
CA GLY A 243 18.19 -9.60 6.29
C GLY A 243 17.60 -8.29 6.86
N PRO A 244 18.38 -7.41 7.51
CA PRO A 244 17.87 -6.13 7.99
C PRO A 244 17.23 -5.27 6.89
N LEU A 245 17.63 -5.39 5.61
CA LEU A 245 17.06 -4.63 4.51
C LEU A 245 15.59 -4.95 4.23
N LEU A 246 15.07 -6.08 4.72
CA LEU A 246 13.65 -6.44 4.60
C LEU A 246 12.73 -5.53 5.42
N GLU A 247 13.25 -4.74 6.36
CA GLU A 247 12.47 -3.73 7.08
C GLU A 247 12.09 -2.53 6.19
N ILE A 248 12.77 -2.36 5.06
CA ILE A 248 12.48 -1.28 4.11
C ILE A 248 11.18 -1.61 3.36
N TRP A 249 10.21 -0.71 3.42
CA TRP A 249 8.84 -0.93 2.92
C TRP A 249 8.74 -1.42 1.46
N TRP A 250 9.66 -1.02 0.59
CA TRP A 250 9.65 -1.44 -0.81
C TRP A 250 10.35 -2.80 -1.04
N LEU A 251 11.02 -3.35 -0.03
CA LEU A 251 11.63 -4.69 -0.01
C LEU A 251 10.81 -5.70 0.80
N ALA A 252 10.01 -5.25 1.77
CA ALA A 252 9.22 -6.05 2.71
C ALA A 252 8.04 -6.89 2.13
N ALA A 253 8.09 -7.36 0.88
CA ALA A 253 6.98 -8.08 0.24
C ALA A 253 6.94 -9.58 0.56
#